data_AF-X0UV73-F1
#
_entry.id   AF-X0UV73-F1
#
_cell.length_a   1.000
_cell.length_b   1.000
_cell.length_c   1.000
_cell.angle_alpha   90.00
_cell.angle_beta   90.00
_cell.angle_gamma   90.00
#
_symmetry.space_group_name_H-M   'P 1'
#
loop_
_entity.id
_entity.type
_entity.pdbx_description
1 polymer ?
#
loop_
_entity_poly.entity_id
_entity_poly.type
_entity_poly.pdbx_seq_one_letter_code
_entity_poly.pdbx_strand_id
1 'polypeptide(L)' 'MEVIKVTECSQCESKFCDECGDLKRKLCYDCVGWEGEADDESNTNVDDWADGWDNSEPN' A
#
# COMPACT_ATOMS: atom_id res chain seq x y z
N MET A 1 -21.28 29.68 -12.81
CA MET A 1 -20.04 29.04 -12.33
C MET A 1 -20.46 27.70 -11.76
N GLU A 2 -20.02 26.61 -12.38
CA GLU A 2 -20.28 25.25 -11.88
C GLU A 2 -19.37 24.99 -10.68
N VAL A 3 -19.96 24.58 -9.55
CA VAL A 3 -19.22 24.28 -8.32
C VAL A 3 -18.66 22.88 -8.45
N ILE A 4 -17.36 22.77 -8.67
CA ILE A 4 -16.66 21.48 -8.67
C ILE A 4 -16.60 21.02 -7.21
N LYS A 5 -17.25 19.89 -6.91
CA LYS A 5 -17.16 19.26 -5.59
C LYS A 5 -15.75 18.72 -5.41
N VAL A 6 -15.05 19.27 -4.44
CA VAL A 6 -13.71 18.82 -4.04
C VAL A 6 -13.78 18.28 -2.62
N THR A 7 -13.21 17.10 -2.43
CA THR A 7 -13.11 16.40 -1.15
C THR A 7 -11.66 16.44 -0.68
N GLU A 8 -11.45 16.52 0.63
CA GLU A 8 -10.12 16.52 1.24
C GLU A 8 -9.70 15.11 1.64
N CYS A 9 -8.47 14.73 1.28
CA CYS A 9 -7.90 13.44 1.60
C CYS A 9 -7.59 13.36 3.11
N SER A 10 -8.06 12.30 3.77
CA SER A 10 -7.84 12.13 5.21
C SER A 10 -6.40 11.71 5.59
N GLN A 11 -5.59 11.32 4.61
CA GLN A 11 -4.19 10.89 4.81
C GLN A 11 -3.19 12.01 4.57
N CYS A 12 -3.36 12.78 3.49
CA CYS A 12 -2.37 13.77 3.04
C CYS A 12 -2.94 15.18 2.88
N GLU A 13 -4.19 15.40 3.30
CA GLU A 13 -4.89 16.70 3.29
C GLU A 13 -4.99 17.35 1.90
N SER A 14 -4.71 16.57 0.85
CA SER A 14 -4.81 17.03 -0.55
C SER A 14 -6.27 17.08 -0.99
N LYS A 15 -6.63 18.10 -1.77
CA LYS A 15 -7.97 18.26 -2.33
C LYS A 15 -8.08 17.51 -3.65
N PHE A 16 -9.10 16.67 -3.79
CA PHE A 16 -9.33 15.86 -4.98
C PHE A 16 -10.80 15.92 -5.42
N CYS A 17 -11.04 15.73 -6.72
CA CYS A 17 -12.38 15.69 -7.31
C CYS A 17 -13.05 14.31 -7.12
N ASP A 18 -14.37 14.21 -7.32
CA ASP A 18 -15.10 12.93 -7.28
C ASP A 18 -14.51 11.82 -8.19
N GLU A 19 -13.83 12.19 -9.29
CA GLU A 19 -13.17 11.24 -10.22
C GLU A 19 -11.70 10.98 -9.86
N CYS A 20 -11.13 11.75 -8.93
CA CYS A 20 -9.70 11.80 -8.64
C CYS A 20 -9.31 10.99 -7.38
N GLY A 21 -10.25 10.25 -6.78
CA GLY A 21 -10.02 9.50 -5.54
C GLY A 21 -11.25 8.72 -5.09
N ASP A 22 -11.13 8.04 -3.96
CA ASP A 22 -12.22 7.26 -3.38
C ASP A 22 -13.00 8.11 -2.37
N LEU A 23 -14.23 8.47 -2.73
CA LEU A 23 -15.12 9.29 -1.90
C LEU A 23 -15.64 8.54 -0.67
N LYS A 24 -15.73 7.20 -0.72
CA LYS A 24 -16.20 6.40 0.42
C LYS A 24 -15.14 6.37 1.50
N ARG A 25 -13.86 6.28 1.11
CA ARG A 25 -12.70 6.29 2.02
C ARG A 25 -12.13 7.67 2.28
N LYS A 26 -12.56 8.70 1.53
CA LYS A 26 -11.98 10.06 1.54
C LYS A 26 -10.48 10.05 1.32
N LEU A 27 -10.05 9.27 0.32
CA LEU A 27 -8.65 9.12 -0.06
C LEU A 27 -8.46 9.61 -1.49
N CYS A 28 -7.41 10.39 -1.74
CA CYS A 28 -7.03 10.74 -3.11
C CYS A 28 -6.48 9.51 -3.85
N TYR A 29 -6.41 9.57 -5.18
CA TYR A 29 -5.87 8.51 -6.04
C TYR A 29 -4.52 7.93 -5.54
N ASP A 30 -3.62 8.82 -5.08
CA ASP A 30 -2.30 8.44 -4.58
C ASP A 30 -2.38 7.56 -3.33
N CYS A 31 -3.32 7.84 -2.42
CA CYS A 31 -3.52 7.05 -1.20
C CYS A 31 -4.36 5.79 -1.43
N VAL A 32 -5.26 5.79 -2.44
CA VAL A 32 -6.09 4.62 -2.78
C VAL A 32 -5.26 3.49 -3.38
N GLY A 33 -4.23 3.81 -4.16
CA GLY A 33 -3.40 2.83 -4.87
C GLY A 33 -2.64 1.84 -3.98
N TRP A 34 -2.54 2.10 -2.69
CA TRP A 34 -1.85 1.23 -1.72
C TRP A 34 -2.79 0.28 -0.98
N GLU A 35 -4.11 0.49 -1.07
CA GLU A 35 -5.10 -0.35 -0.37
C GLU A 35 -5.83 -1.34 -1.31
N GLY A 36 -5.41 -1.41 -2.57
CA GLY A 36 -5.99 -2.25 -3.62
C GLY A 36 -5.31 -3.61 -3.83
N GLU A 37 -4.18 -3.87 -3.16
CA GLU A 37 -3.51 -5.17 -3.20
C GLU A 37 -3.82 -5.93 -1.91
N ALA A 38 -5.08 -6.29 -1.74
CA ALA A 38 -5.45 -7.34 -0.80
C ALA A 38 -5.04 -8.69 -1.42
N ASP A 39 -3.83 -9.14 -1.07
CA ASP A 39 -3.52 -10.50 -0.64
C ASP A 39 -4.27 -11.63 -1.40
N ASP A 40 -3.85 -11.96 -2.63
CA ASP A 40 -4.27 -13.19 -3.30
C ASP A 40 -3.15 -13.75 -4.22
N GLU A 41 -2.04 -14.19 -3.62
CA GLU A 41 -1.27 -15.33 -4.14
C GLU A 41 -0.48 -16.03 -3.02
N SER A 42 -1.18 -16.94 -2.36
CA SER A 42 -0.77 -18.35 -2.25
C SER A 42 0.73 -18.66 -2.08
N ASN A 43 1.11 -18.98 -0.84
CA ASN A 43 1.88 -20.19 -0.51
C ASN A 43 3.18 -20.45 -1.32
N THR A 44 4.24 -19.72 -1.00
CA THR A 44 5.58 -20.35 -0.98
C THR A 44 6.11 -20.29 0.43
N ASN A 45 5.92 -21.42 1.11
CA ASN A 45 6.83 -21.93 2.12
C ASN A 45 8.29 -21.68 1.67
N VAL A 46 8.84 -20.51 2.01
CA VAL A 46 10.29 -20.32 2.02
C VAL A 46 10.76 -21.02 3.29
N ASP A 47 10.82 -22.34 3.12
CA ASP A 47 11.64 -23.28 3.84
C ASP A 47 12.87 -22.55 4.39
N ASP A 48 12.86 -22.31 5.70
CA ASP A 48 13.94 -22.68 6.62
C ASP A 48 15.35 -22.80 6.01
N TRP A 49 15.83 -21.82 5.22
CA TRP A 49 17.27 -21.62 5.02
C TRP A 49 17.78 -20.90 6.27
N ALA A 50 17.75 -21.64 7.37
CA ALA A 50 18.43 -21.34 8.61
C ALA A 50 19.31 -22.54 8.98
N ASP A 51 20.04 -23.12 8.02
CA ASP A 51 21.04 -24.15 8.31
C ASP A 51 22.45 -23.66 7.94
N GLY A 52 23.11 -23.09 8.93
CA GLY A 52 24.49 -23.44 9.26
C GLY A 52 25.56 -23.21 8.19
N TRP A 53 25.97 -21.96 7.98
CA TRP A 53 27.39 -21.66 7.80
C TRP A 53 27.98 -21.02 9.06
N ASP A 54 27.76 -21.70 10.19
CA ASP A 54 28.75 -21.78 11.25
C ASP A 54 29.77 -22.84 10.82
N ASN A 55 30.83 -22.40 10.15
CA ASN A 55 32.04 -23.19 10.07
C ASN A 55 33.22 -22.26 10.35
N SER A 56 33.38 -22.05 11.66
CA SER A 56 34.59 -21.77 12.42
C SER A 56 35.81 -21.27 11.63
N GLU A 57 36.35 -20.12 12.05
CA GLU A 57 37.79 -19.90 11.95
C GLU A 57 38.53 -21.03 12.69
N PRO A 58 39.60 -21.58 12.08
CA PRO A 58 40.74 -21.95 12.89
C PRO A 58 42.06 -21.47 12.23
N ASN A 59 42.67 -20.49 12.90
CA ASN A 59 44.09 -20.12 12.93
C ASN A 59 44.77 -19.62 11.64
#